data_AF-A0A1R3UQ97-F1
#
_entry.id   AF-A0A1R3UQ97-F1
#
_cell.length_a   1.000
_cell.length_b   1.000
_cell.length_c   1.000
_cell.angle_alpha   90.00
_cell.angle_beta   90.00
_cell.angle_gamma   90.00
#
_symmetry.space_group_name_H-M   'P 1'
#
loop_
_entity.id
_entity.type
_entity.pdbx_description
1 polymer ?
#
loop_
_entity_poly.entity_id
_entity_poly.type
_entity_poly.pdbx_seq_one_letter_code
_entity_poly.pdbx_strand_id
1 'polypeptide(L)'
;MATVRARYTGETLQQAQAGIARGARNHGLDTCAPRQHALRAFLALAVYNRNSEGAPPRWWGAHTITAYTIHVSARFDDCVIFTDTPWNVAHYFLSRQAEEYVVPGLRAVCACLDHYRLLHVPTGAVLTIRGEGTYEDQRTCAEPCPGSIHERYLSVGNPLTAAEESELDTVPPASQSAQVLLAGLFTRTVLSAPDRSWTTGGWYYAPPGVRSAIPYQYSGSRMLWGSGDHWMLRWTGFPNAEFIASALTDETIGLAGATAEPSGNDLVVRYGDTELRLVEYHRHLLGSTPLILSKVRQE
;
A
#
# COMPACT_ATOMS: atom_id res chain seq x y z
N MET A 1 -6.73 14.12 -16.09
CA MET A 1 -6.65 13.12 -15.01
C MET A 1 -5.21 12.88 -14.54
N ALA A 2 -4.23 12.63 -15.42
CA ALA A 2 -2.84 12.39 -14.99
C ALA A 2 -2.24 13.51 -14.11
N THR A 3 -2.41 14.78 -14.49
CA THR A 3 -1.99 15.92 -13.67
C THR A 3 -2.65 15.96 -12.31
N VAL A 4 -3.92 15.54 -12.22
CA VAL A 4 -4.64 15.49 -10.94
C VAL A 4 -4.07 14.38 -10.08
N ARG A 5 -3.98 13.15 -10.61
CA ARG A 5 -3.36 12.00 -9.94
C ARG A 5 -1.97 12.35 -9.39
N ALA A 6 -1.09 12.88 -10.23
CA ALA A 6 0.27 13.29 -9.86
C ALA A 6 0.32 14.23 -8.64
N ARG A 7 -0.64 15.17 -8.52
CA ARG A 7 -0.70 16.09 -7.37
C ARG A 7 -1.02 15.39 -6.05
N TYR A 8 -1.76 14.28 -6.09
CA TYR A 8 -2.09 13.51 -4.90
C TYR A 8 -1.04 12.45 -4.56
N THR A 9 -0.47 11.82 -5.58
CA THR A 9 0.41 10.65 -5.45
C THR A 9 1.89 10.97 -5.35
N GLY A 10 2.29 12.19 -5.75
CA GLY A 10 3.72 12.54 -5.89
C GLY A 10 4.39 11.94 -7.13
N GLU A 11 3.66 11.20 -7.97
CA GLU A 11 4.15 10.73 -9.26
C GLU A 11 4.54 11.91 -10.17
N THR A 12 5.56 11.72 -11.00
CA THR A 12 5.75 12.55 -12.19
C THR A 12 4.56 12.43 -13.14
N LEU A 13 4.38 13.41 -14.02
CA LEU A 13 3.29 13.37 -15.00
C LEU A 13 3.33 12.11 -15.88
N GLN A 14 4.52 11.67 -16.26
CA GLN A 14 4.71 10.47 -17.08
C GLN A 14 4.28 9.20 -16.33
N GLN A 15 4.72 9.03 -15.08
CA GLN A 15 4.32 7.89 -14.23
C GLN A 15 2.80 7.86 -14.01
N ALA A 16 2.19 9.02 -13.72
CA ALA A 16 0.74 9.13 -13.56
C ALA A 16 -0.01 8.83 -14.86
N GLN A 17 0.53 9.19 -16.03
CA GLN A 17 -0.04 8.84 -17.34
C GLN A 17 0.00 7.33 -17.58
N ALA A 18 1.10 6.66 -17.23
CA ALA A 18 1.24 5.20 -17.40
C ALA A 18 0.25 4.39 -16.56
N GLY A 19 -0.24 4.96 -15.45
CA GLY A 19 -1.27 4.34 -14.61
C GLY A 19 -2.72 4.61 -15.05
N ILE A 20 -2.95 5.40 -16.09
CA ILE A 20 -4.30 5.77 -16.56
C ILE A 20 -4.55 5.15 -17.94
N ALA A 21 -5.61 4.34 -18.04
CA ALA A 21 -6.02 3.75 -19.31
C ALA A 21 -6.37 4.84 -20.35
N ARG A 22 -6.07 4.57 -21.63
CA ARG A 22 -6.34 5.53 -22.72
C ARG A 22 -7.82 5.90 -22.76
N GLY A 23 -8.10 7.20 -22.69
CA GLY A 23 -9.48 7.72 -22.72
C GLY A 23 -10.27 7.55 -21.42
N ALA A 24 -9.67 6.99 -20.36
CA ALA A 24 -10.31 6.87 -19.06
C ALA A 24 -10.60 8.25 -18.46
N ARG A 25 -11.76 8.36 -17.80
CA ARG A 25 -12.20 9.56 -17.08
C ARG A 25 -11.88 9.51 -15.58
N ASN A 26 -11.33 8.40 -15.09
CA ASN A 26 -10.93 8.22 -13.70
C ASN A 26 -9.40 8.37 -13.53
N HIS A 27 -8.93 8.32 -12.29
CA HIS A 27 -7.52 8.42 -11.93
C HIS A 27 -6.75 7.09 -12.05
N GLY A 28 -7.41 5.97 -12.38
CA GLY A 28 -6.78 4.68 -12.67
C GLY A 28 -6.23 3.91 -11.46
N LEU A 29 -6.30 4.43 -10.22
CA LEU A 29 -5.76 3.72 -9.04
C LEU A 29 -6.53 2.43 -8.74
N ASP A 30 -7.85 2.44 -8.97
CA ASP A 30 -8.73 1.32 -8.64
C ASP A 30 -9.09 0.45 -9.86
N THR A 31 -8.69 0.85 -11.07
CA THR A 31 -8.98 0.12 -12.32
C THR A 31 -7.82 -0.80 -12.67
N CYS A 32 -7.95 -2.10 -12.37
CA CYS A 32 -6.95 -3.11 -12.73
C CYS A 32 -7.57 -4.49 -12.95
N ALA A 33 -6.76 -5.44 -13.42
CA ALA A 33 -7.16 -6.83 -13.52
C ALA A 33 -7.47 -7.42 -12.12
N PRO A 34 -8.39 -8.41 -11.99
CA PRO A 34 -8.74 -9.01 -10.71
C PRO A 34 -7.54 -9.56 -9.93
N ARG A 35 -6.57 -10.17 -10.62
CA ARG A 35 -5.30 -10.61 -10.03
C ARG A 35 -4.52 -9.49 -9.34
N GLN A 36 -4.57 -8.28 -9.89
CA GLN A 36 -3.89 -7.12 -9.33
C GLN A 36 -4.63 -6.54 -8.12
N HIS A 37 -5.97 -6.62 -8.09
CA HIS A 37 -6.73 -6.32 -6.88
C HIS A 37 -6.34 -7.29 -5.76
N ALA A 38 -6.31 -8.60 -6.04
CA ALA A 38 -5.92 -9.61 -5.06
C ALA A 38 -4.51 -9.37 -4.51
N LEU A 39 -3.53 -9.10 -5.37
CA LEU A 39 -2.17 -8.77 -4.93
C LEU A 39 -2.13 -7.51 -4.07
N ARG A 40 -2.81 -6.42 -4.46
CA ARG A 40 -2.78 -5.17 -3.68
C ARG A 40 -3.46 -5.30 -2.34
N ALA A 41 -4.57 -6.04 -2.27
CA ALA A 41 -5.22 -6.36 -1.00
C ALA A 41 -4.29 -7.15 -0.09
N PHE A 42 -3.56 -8.14 -0.64
CA PHE A 42 -2.55 -8.89 0.07
C PHE A 42 -1.36 -8.03 0.52
N LEU A 43 -0.87 -7.12 -0.31
CA LEU A 43 0.17 -6.16 0.05
C LEU A 43 -0.28 -5.19 1.14
N ALA A 44 -1.58 -4.85 1.21
CA ALA A 44 -2.13 -4.09 2.34
C ALA A 44 -1.89 -4.85 3.65
N LEU A 45 -2.18 -6.15 3.70
CA LEU A 45 -1.91 -6.99 4.87
C LEU A 45 -0.42 -7.01 5.22
N ALA A 46 0.43 -7.13 4.20
CA ALA A 46 1.87 -7.16 4.39
C ALA A 46 2.44 -5.86 5.00
N VAL A 47 1.92 -4.72 4.56
CA VAL A 47 2.40 -3.40 4.98
C VAL A 47 1.77 -2.95 6.29
N TYR A 48 0.53 -3.34 6.58
CA TYR A 48 -0.19 -2.89 7.76
C TYR A 48 -0.14 -3.86 8.95
N ASN A 49 0.50 -5.01 8.83
CA ASN A 49 0.81 -5.86 9.98
C ASN A 49 2.25 -5.64 10.47
N ARG A 50 2.38 -5.26 11.75
CA ARG A 50 3.65 -5.00 12.42
C ARG A 50 3.61 -5.48 13.88
N ASN A 51 4.71 -6.12 14.31
CA ASN A 51 4.99 -6.55 15.70
C ASN A 51 3.99 -7.60 16.23
N SER A 52 4.01 -7.84 17.55
CA SER A 52 3.17 -8.81 18.28
C SER A 52 1.67 -8.54 18.19
N GLU A 53 1.27 -7.30 17.88
CA GLU A 53 -0.13 -6.95 17.64
C GLU A 53 -0.57 -7.23 16.21
N GLY A 54 0.35 -7.49 15.28
CA GLY A 54 0.00 -7.95 13.94
C GLY A 54 -0.86 -9.21 14.02
N ALA A 55 -1.84 -9.31 13.14
CA ALA A 55 -2.47 -10.60 12.95
C ALA A 55 -1.50 -11.52 12.19
N PRO A 56 -1.63 -12.85 12.31
CA PRO A 56 -0.86 -13.76 11.48
C PRO A 56 -0.97 -13.36 10.02
N PRO A 57 0.12 -13.26 9.28
CA PRO A 57 1.52 -13.40 9.71
C PRO A 57 2.13 -12.14 10.31
N ARG A 58 2.76 -12.32 11.47
CA ARG A 58 3.29 -11.24 12.32
C ARG A 58 4.64 -10.67 11.88
N TRP A 59 5.26 -11.17 10.81
CA TRP A 59 6.71 -10.99 10.60
C TRP A 59 7.17 -10.83 9.16
N TRP A 60 6.29 -10.52 8.20
CA TRP A 60 6.71 -10.31 6.82
C TRP A 60 7.62 -9.08 6.62
N GLY A 61 7.74 -8.19 7.61
CA GLY A 61 8.70 -7.05 7.54
C GLY A 61 8.35 -5.94 6.55
N ALA A 62 7.42 -6.17 5.61
CA ALA A 62 7.00 -5.23 4.58
C ALA A 62 6.44 -3.90 5.12
N HIS A 63 5.95 -3.86 6.36
CA HIS A 63 5.61 -2.60 7.04
C HIS A 63 6.74 -1.56 7.03
N THR A 64 8.00 -2.01 7.00
CA THR A 64 9.19 -1.15 7.03
C THR A 64 9.30 -0.25 5.80
N ILE A 65 8.68 -0.61 4.66
CA ILE A 65 8.72 0.24 3.47
C ILE A 65 8.11 1.63 3.72
N THR A 66 7.19 1.74 4.69
CA THR A 66 6.56 3.01 5.08
C THR A 66 7.49 3.94 5.86
N ALA A 67 8.71 3.50 6.17
CA ALA A 67 9.80 4.36 6.68
C ALA A 67 10.58 5.07 5.55
N TYR A 68 10.41 4.63 4.30
CA TYR A 68 11.09 5.20 3.14
C TYR A 68 10.20 6.24 2.45
N THR A 69 10.83 7.13 1.70
CA THR A 69 10.13 7.95 0.71
C THR A 69 9.74 7.04 -0.45
N ILE A 70 8.45 6.74 -0.52
CA ILE A 70 7.87 5.92 -1.58
C ILE A 70 6.63 6.60 -2.17
N HIS A 71 6.34 6.32 -3.44
CA HIS A 71 5.03 6.56 -4.01
C HIS A 71 4.53 5.31 -4.74
N VAL A 72 3.25 4.97 -4.51
CA VAL A 72 2.61 3.77 -5.08
C VAL A 72 1.82 4.14 -6.32
N SER A 73 2.31 3.69 -7.47
CA SER A 73 1.68 3.83 -8.78
C SER A 73 0.92 2.56 -9.14
N ALA A 74 -0.38 2.51 -8.82
CA ALA A 74 -1.27 1.49 -9.34
C ALA A 74 -1.49 1.62 -10.85
N ARG A 75 -1.34 0.51 -11.60
CA ARG A 75 -1.56 0.41 -13.05
C ARG A 75 -2.54 -0.72 -13.37
N PHE A 76 -2.90 -0.93 -14.63
CA PHE A 76 -3.91 -1.96 -14.95
C PHE A 76 -3.43 -3.39 -14.66
N ASP A 77 -2.18 -3.72 -14.99
CA ASP A 77 -1.58 -5.07 -14.82
C ASP A 77 -0.31 -5.07 -13.98
N ASP A 78 0.04 -3.94 -13.35
CA ASP A 78 1.25 -3.77 -12.54
C ASP A 78 0.95 -2.91 -11.30
N CYS A 79 1.68 -3.14 -10.22
CA CYS A 79 1.71 -2.26 -9.06
C CYS A 79 3.14 -1.78 -8.89
N VAL A 80 3.40 -0.48 -9.09
CA VAL A 80 4.75 0.06 -9.06
C VAL A 80 4.98 0.84 -7.77
N ILE A 81 6.04 0.52 -7.04
CA ILE A 81 6.57 1.34 -5.94
C ILE A 81 7.79 2.08 -6.46
N PHE A 82 7.73 3.40 -6.48
CA PHE A 82 8.88 4.24 -6.76
C PHE A 82 9.50 4.70 -5.45
N THR A 83 10.83 4.76 -5.42
CA THR A 83 11.61 5.13 -4.24
C THR A 83 13.03 5.54 -4.64
N ASP A 84 13.71 6.34 -3.82
CA ASP A 84 15.13 6.66 -4.00
C ASP A 84 16.07 5.48 -3.71
N THR A 85 15.57 4.45 -3.02
CA THR A 85 16.34 3.31 -2.53
C THR A 85 15.68 1.98 -2.90
N PRO A 86 15.56 1.66 -4.21
CA PRO A 86 14.81 0.50 -4.69
C PRO A 86 15.33 -0.82 -4.13
N TRP A 87 16.64 -0.98 -3.95
CA TRP A 87 17.23 -2.18 -3.36
C TRP A 87 16.79 -2.39 -1.90
N ASN A 88 16.66 -1.31 -1.12
CA ASN A 88 16.20 -1.37 0.27
C ASN A 88 14.73 -1.74 0.34
N VAL A 89 13.90 -1.18 -0.54
CA VAL A 89 12.48 -1.53 -0.56
C VAL A 89 12.30 -2.99 -1.02
N ALA A 90 13.07 -3.42 -2.02
CA ALA A 90 12.97 -4.76 -2.57
C ALA A 90 13.34 -5.89 -1.59
N HIS A 91 14.27 -5.67 -0.65
CA HIS A 91 14.61 -6.71 0.33
C HIS A 91 13.47 -7.04 1.30
N TYR A 92 12.47 -6.17 1.42
CA TYR A 92 11.26 -6.45 2.21
C TYR A 92 10.21 -7.28 1.45
N PHE A 93 10.50 -7.69 0.22
CA PHE A 93 9.62 -8.51 -0.61
C PHE A 93 10.33 -9.72 -1.21
N LEU A 94 11.67 -9.71 -1.24
CA LEU A 94 12.50 -10.72 -1.88
C LEU A 94 13.04 -11.74 -0.89
N SER A 95 12.72 -13.00 -1.13
CA SER A 95 13.29 -14.14 -0.41
C SER A 95 14.53 -14.65 -1.16
N ARG A 96 15.63 -14.85 -0.43
CA ARG A 96 16.85 -15.45 -1.00
C ARG A 96 16.80 -16.97 -1.03
N GLN A 97 16.19 -17.55 -0.01
CA GLN A 97 16.10 -18.98 0.22
C GLN A 97 14.66 -19.35 0.58
N ALA A 98 14.33 -20.63 0.46
CA ALA A 98 13.00 -21.16 0.72
C ALA A 98 12.56 -20.94 2.18
N GLU A 99 13.52 -21.03 3.11
CA GLU A 99 13.31 -20.95 4.55
C GLU A 99 13.29 -19.51 5.09
N GLU A 100 13.66 -18.52 4.27
CA GLU A 100 13.77 -17.10 4.63
C GLU A 100 12.74 -16.26 3.87
N TYR A 101 11.51 -16.76 3.71
CA TYR A 101 10.52 -15.99 2.98
C TYR A 101 10.11 -14.72 3.73
N VAL A 102 10.04 -13.61 2.99
CA VAL A 102 9.68 -12.30 3.55
C VAL A 102 8.18 -12.08 3.37
N VAL A 103 7.74 -11.98 2.11
CA VAL A 103 6.32 -11.96 1.73
C VAL A 103 6.06 -13.23 0.90
N PRO A 104 5.20 -14.15 1.35
CA PRO A 104 4.93 -15.42 0.69
C PRO A 104 4.53 -15.28 -0.77
N GLY A 105 5.08 -16.16 -1.61
CA GLY A 105 4.69 -16.29 -3.01
C GLY A 105 5.25 -15.24 -3.97
N LEU A 106 6.01 -14.25 -3.50
CA LEU A 106 6.73 -13.35 -4.40
C LEU A 106 7.99 -14.01 -4.96
N ARG A 107 8.19 -13.87 -6.28
CA ARG A 107 9.32 -14.41 -7.02
C ARG A 107 9.99 -13.34 -7.86
N ALA A 108 11.31 -13.32 -7.89
CA ALA A 108 12.06 -12.44 -8.75
C ALA A 108 11.89 -12.83 -10.23
N VAL A 109 11.38 -11.90 -11.03
CA VAL A 109 11.44 -11.94 -12.50
C VAL A 109 12.72 -11.25 -12.98
N CYS A 110 13.05 -10.11 -12.35
CA CYS A 110 14.22 -9.29 -12.64
C CYS A 110 14.65 -8.62 -11.34
N ALA A 111 15.96 -8.57 -11.07
CA ALA A 111 16.54 -7.90 -9.91
C ALA A 111 17.82 -7.15 -10.31
N CYS A 112 17.70 -5.84 -10.47
CA CYS A 112 18.78 -4.90 -10.78
C CYS A 112 18.89 -3.87 -9.65
N LEU A 113 20.03 -3.16 -9.56
CA LEU A 113 20.28 -2.18 -8.48
C LEU A 113 19.22 -1.07 -8.40
N ASP A 114 18.64 -0.70 -9.54
CA ASP A 114 17.70 0.41 -9.71
C ASP A 114 16.24 -0.05 -9.99
N HIS A 115 16.03 -1.36 -10.20
CA HIS A 115 14.74 -1.91 -10.58
C HIS A 115 14.59 -3.38 -10.22
N TYR A 116 13.44 -3.72 -9.64
CA TYR A 116 13.03 -5.08 -9.32
C TYR A 116 11.63 -5.34 -9.86
N ARG A 117 11.42 -6.49 -10.48
CA ARG A 117 10.10 -6.95 -10.93
C ARG A 117 9.82 -8.30 -10.29
N LEU A 118 8.73 -8.38 -9.56
CA LEU A 118 8.32 -9.53 -8.78
C LEU A 118 6.99 -10.06 -9.29
N LEU A 119 6.87 -11.39 -9.41
CA LEU A 119 5.62 -12.08 -9.71
C LEU A 119 5.09 -12.72 -8.43
N HIS A 120 3.83 -12.46 -8.09
CA HIS A 120 3.15 -13.15 -6.99
C HIS A 120 2.49 -14.43 -7.50
N VAL A 121 3.12 -15.58 -7.26
CA VAL A 121 2.74 -16.89 -7.78
C VAL A 121 1.25 -17.22 -7.59
N PRO A 122 0.64 -17.04 -6.40
CA PRO A 122 -0.78 -17.37 -6.20
C PRO A 122 -1.74 -16.60 -7.11
N THR A 123 -1.38 -15.36 -7.46
CA THR A 123 -2.27 -14.46 -8.24
C THR A 123 -1.84 -14.28 -9.70
N GLY A 124 -0.58 -14.56 -10.02
CA GLY A 124 0.05 -14.19 -11.30
C GLY A 124 0.16 -12.68 -11.53
N ALA A 125 -0.01 -11.85 -10.49
CA ALA A 125 0.12 -10.40 -10.56
C ALA A 125 1.55 -9.94 -10.31
N VAL A 126 1.85 -8.70 -10.70
CA VAL A 126 3.20 -8.14 -10.70
C VAL A 126 3.31 -6.98 -9.71
N LEU A 127 4.40 -6.98 -8.95
CA LEU A 127 4.88 -5.86 -8.16
C LEU A 127 6.22 -5.41 -8.73
N THR A 128 6.34 -4.13 -9.08
CA THR A 128 7.56 -3.52 -9.60
C THR A 128 8.08 -2.50 -8.61
N ILE A 129 9.38 -2.48 -8.33
CA ILE A 129 10.03 -1.52 -7.44
C ILE A 129 11.11 -0.80 -8.25
N ARG A 130 11.12 0.53 -8.26
CA ARG A 130 12.00 1.33 -9.13
C ARG A 130 12.58 2.55 -8.44
N GLY A 131 13.78 2.92 -8.86
CA GLY A 131 14.41 4.20 -8.57
C GLY A 131 13.56 5.38 -9.05
N GLU A 132 13.42 6.43 -8.24
CA GLU A 132 12.88 7.70 -8.71
C GLU A 132 13.73 8.26 -9.86
N GLY A 133 13.08 8.87 -10.86
CA GLY A 133 13.77 9.44 -12.03
C GLY A 133 14.34 8.42 -13.01
N THR A 134 14.18 7.12 -12.77
CA THR A 134 14.45 6.10 -13.82
C THR A 134 13.45 6.30 -14.96
N TYR A 135 13.96 6.58 -16.17
CA TYR A 135 13.12 6.81 -17.33
C TYR A 135 12.21 5.60 -17.56
N GLU A 136 10.93 5.85 -17.84
CA GLU A 136 10.00 4.84 -18.35
C GLU A 136 10.36 4.48 -19.79
N ASP A 137 11.58 3.98 -20.03
CA ASP A 137 11.77 3.19 -21.22
C ASP A 137 10.93 1.93 -20.97
N GLN A 138 9.76 1.88 -21.61
CA GLN A 138 8.79 0.78 -21.60
C GLN A 138 9.36 -0.55 -22.10
N ARG A 139 10.68 -0.68 -22.17
CA ARG A 139 11.39 -1.93 -22.35
C ARG A 139 11.06 -2.76 -21.11
N THR A 140 9.94 -3.46 -21.21
CA THR A 140 9.86 -4.90 -21.02
C THR A 140 11.20 -5.36 -20.49
N CYS A 141 11.35 -5.35 -19.17
CA CYS A 141 12.43 -6.09 -18.57
C CYS A 141 12.26 -7.48 -19.16
N ALA A 142 13.22 -7.87 -19.99
CA ALA A 142 13.24 -9.21 -20.55
C ALA A 142 13.13 -10.20 -19.38
N GLU A 143 12.68 -11.41 -19.65
CA GLU A 143 12.54 -12.44 -18.62
C GLU A 143 13.69 -13.43 -18.80
N PRO A 144 14.85 -13.25 -18.13
CA PRO A 144 15.26 -12.16 -17.23
C PRO A 144 15.93 -10.95 -17.94
N CYS A 145 15.99 -9.81 -17.24
CA CYS A 145 16.52 -8.56 -17.79
C CYS A 145 18.05 -8.60 -17.87
N PRO A 146 18.70 -7.92 -18.84
CA PRO A 146 20.16 -7.87 -18.91
C PRO A 146 20.78 -7.35 -17.61
N GLY A 147 21.76 -8.08 -17.06
CA GLY A 147 22.42 -7.71 -15.80
C GLY A 147 21.63 -8.03 -14.53
N SER A 148 20.49 -8.71 -14.64
CA SER A 148 19.72 -9.20 -13.50
C SER A 148 20.56 -10.13 -12.63
N ILE A 149 20.45 -9.97 -11.31
CA ILE A 149 20.96 -10.91 -10.30
C ILE A 149 19.82 -11.75 -9.68
N HIS A 150 18.71 -11.91 -10.40
CA HIS A 150 17.51 -12.63 -9.93
C HIS A 150 17.78 -14.06 -9.45
N GLU A 151 18.81 -14.72 -9.97
CA GLU A 151 19.25 -16.06 -9.59
C GLU A 151 19.77 -16.15 -8.14
N ARG A 152 20.03 -15.00 -7.50
CA ARG A 152 20.35 -14.92 -6.06
C ARG A 152 19.10 -14.97 -5.16
N TYR A 153 17.93 -15.04 -5.75
CA TYR A 153 16.63 -15.01 -5.08
C TYR A 153 15.75 -16.17 -5.55
N LEU A 154 14.65 -16.42 -4.85
CA LEU A 154 13.59 -17.29 -5.36
C LEU A 154 13.02 -16.66 -6.64
N SER A 155 13.15 -17.38 -7.75
CA SER A 155 12.77 -16.94 -9.09
C SER A 155 11.45 -17.59 -9.54
N VAL A 156 10.89 -17.16 -10.67
CA VAL A 156 9.59 -17.65 -11.18
C VAL A 156 9.51 -19.17 -11.33
N GLY A 157 10.65 -19.85 -11.52
CA GLY A 157 10.70 -21.33 -11.60
C GLY A 157 10.57 -22.04 -10.26
N ASN A 158 10.66 -21.34 -9.13
CA ASN A 158 10.54 -21.91 -7.80
C ASN A 158 9.06 -21.95 -7.37
N PRO A 159 8.48 -23.14 -7.10
CA PRO A 159 7.10 -23.25 -6.62
C PRO A 159 6.96 -22.65 -5.22
N LEU A 160 5.72 -22.53 -4.74
CA LEU A 160 5.47 -22.24 -3.32
C LEU A 160 6.08 -23.35 -2.46
N THR A 161 6.71 -22.95 -1.36
CA THR A 161 7.12 -23.89 -0.31
C THR A 161 5.92 -24.22 0.58
N ALA A 162 5.96 -25.35 1.28
CA ALA A 162 4.91 -25.71 2.24
C ALA A 162 4.74 -24.66 3.36
N ALA A 163 5.82 -23.96 3.72
CA ALA A 163 5.75 -22.88 4.70
C ALA A 163 5.05 -21.64 4.14
N GLU A 164 5.32 -21.26 2.89
CA GLU A 164 4.59 -20.18 2.22
C GLU A 164 3.10 -20.52 2.05
N GLU A 165 2.78 -21.75 1.65
CA GLU A 165 1.40 -22.23 1.56
C GLU A 165 0.70 -22.13 2.91
N SER A 166 1.34 -22.64 3.98
CA SER A 166 0.80 -22.56 5.33
C SER A 166 0.55 -21.12 5.78
N GLU A 167 1.42 -20.17 5.43
CA GLU A 167 1.22 -18.76 5.78
C GLU A 167 0.11 -18.10 4.95
N LEU A 168 0.05 -18.39 3.65
CA LEU A 168 -1.03 -17.93 2.78
C LEU A 168 -2.39 -18.45 3.24
N ASP A 169 -2.46 -19.69 3.72
CA ASP A 169 -3.68 -20.29 4.27
C ASP A 169 -4.16 -19.61 5.56
N THR A 170 -3.29 -18.87 6.26
CA THR A 170 -3.71 -18.06 7.42
C THR A 170 -4.43 -16.79 7.02
N VAL A 171 -4.26 -16.32 5.77
CA VAL A 171 -4.87 -15.08 5.29
C VAL A 171 -6.39 -15.28 5.20
N PRO A 172 -7.20 -14.49 5.94
CA PRO A 172 -8.63 -14.65 5.95
C PRO A 172 -9.21 -14.37 4.56
N PRO A 173 -10.25 -15.10 4.13
CA PRO A 173 -10.91 -14.83 2.86
C PRO A 173 -11.50 -13.41 2.89
N ALA A 174 -11.30 -12.66 1.81
CA ALA A 174 -11.89 -11.34 1.59
C ALA A 174 -12.97 -11.44 0.51
N SER A 175 -14.12 -10.78 0.72
CA SER A 175 -15.11 -10.59 -0.34
C SER A 175 -14.50 -9.77 -1.50
N GLN A 176 -15.16 -9.74 -2.66
CA GLN A 176 -14.69 -8.93 -3.78
C GLN A 176 -14.62 -7.43 -3.41
N SER A 177 -15.64 -6.91 -2.74
CA SER A 177 -15.67 -5.53 -2.25
C SER A 177 -14.55 -5.25 -1.24
N ALA A 178 -14.25 -6.22 -0.38
CA ALA A 178 -13.14 -6.12 0.55
C ALA A 178 -11.78 -6.09 -0.13
N GLN A 179 -11.56 -6.92 -1.15
CA GLN A 179 -10.33 -6.87 -1.93
C GLN A 179 -10.15 -5.48 -2.58
N VAL A 180 -11.21 -4.88 -3.11
CA VAL A 180 -11.14 -3.53 -3.69
C VAL A 180 -10.82 -2.48 -2.61
N LEU A 181 -11.49 -2.54 -1.45
CA LEU A 181 -11.25 -1.60 -0.36
C LEU A 181 -9.81 -1.71 0.20
N LEU A 182 -9.32 -2.93 0.42
CA LEU A 182 -7.95 -3.17 0.91
C LEU A 182 -6.90 -2.81 -0.14
N ALA A 183 -7.13 -3.11 -1.43
CA ALA A 183 -6.28 -2.64 -2.51
C ALA A 183 -6.26 -1.10 -2.58
N GLY A 184 -7.42 -0.47 -2.37
CA GLY A 184 -7.57 0.97 -2.28
C GLY A 184 -6.76 1.57 -1.13
N LEU A 185 -6.76 0.91 0.03
CA LEU A 185 -5.96 1.29 1.19
C LEU A 185 -4.45 1.24 0.89
N PHE A 186 -3.95 0.15 0.30
CA PHE A 186 -2.53 0.02 -0.05
C PHE A 186 -2.06 1.04 -1.10
N THR A 187 -2.84 1.24 -2.15
CA THR A 187 -2.51 2.21 -3.21
C THR A 187 -2.54 3.66 -2.71
N ARG A 188 -3.15 3.88 -1.55
CA ARG A 188 -3.27 5.20 -0.91
C ARG A 188 -2.43 5.31 0.37
N THR A 189 -1.47 4.40 0.58
CA THR A 189 -0.61 4.37 1.79
C THR A 189 0.21 5.65 1.95
N VAL A 190 0.60 6.30 0.85
CA VAL A 190 1.41 7.54 0.86
C VAL A 190 0.83 8.54 -0.14
N LEU A 191 -0.29 9.16 0.21
CA LEU A 191 -0.91 10.25 -0.55
C LEU A 191 -0.97 11.53 0.27
N SER A 192 -1.13 12.66 -0.42
CA SER A 192 -1.46 13.94 0.20
C SER A 192 -2.48 14.70 -0.62
N ALA A 193 -3.40 15.41 0.02
CA ALA A 193 -4.29 16.32 -0.68
C ALA A 193 -3.49 17.49 -1.31
N PRO A 194 -3.84 17.99 -2.50
CA PRO A 194 -3.18 19.15 -3.10
C PRO A 194 -3.30 20.43 -2.26
N ASP A 195 -4.40 20.57 -1.52
CA ASP A 195 -4.60 21.68 -0.56
C ASP A 195 -4.00 21.39 0.82
N ARG A 196 -3.24 20.28 0.93
CA ARG A 196 -2.62 19.75 2.15
C ARG A 196 -3.60 19.38 3.26
N SER A 197 -4.92 19.38 3.04
CA SER A 197 -5.90 19.13 4.10
C SER A 197 -5.79 17.76 4.78
N TRP A 198 -5.15 16.79 4.13
CA TRP A 198 -4.86 15.47 4.69
C TRP A 198 -3.60 14.86 4.04
N THR A 199 -2.96 13.93 4.75
CA THR A 199 -1.85 13.12 4.24
C THR A 199 -1.81 11.76 4.93
N THR A 200 -1.52 10.71 4.18
CA THR A 200 -1.40 9.33 4.69
C THR A 200 0.05 8.88 4.80
N GLY A 201 1.00 9.64 4.27
CA GLY A 201 2.44 9.35 4.37
C GLY A 201 3.05 9.75 5.72
N GLY A 202 4.15 9.12 6.14
CA GLY A 202 4.80 9.45 7.42
C GLY A 202 4.39 8.55 8.58
N TRP A 203 4.18 7.27 8.33
CA TRP A 203 3.73 6.30 9.34
C TRP A 203 4.68 6.09 10.54
N TYR A 204 5.89 6.65 10.49
CA TYR A 204 6.85 6.69 11.61
C TYR A 204 7.06 8.09 12.19
N TYR A 205 6.84 9.12 11.36
CA TYR A 205 7.03 10.53 11.68
C TYR A 205 5.96 11.34 10.96
N ALA A 206 5.15 12.06 11.73
CA ALA A 206 4.20 12.99 11.13
C ALA A 206 4.97 14.05 10.30
N PRO A 207 4.48 14.40 9.09
CA PRO A 207 5.09 15.47 8.32
C PRO A 207 5.15 16.79 9.12
N PRO A 208 6.16 17.66 8.89
CA PRO A 208 6.24 18.95 9.56
C PRO A 208 4.94 19.75 9.42
N GLY A 209 4.49 20.38 10.51
CA GLY A 209 3.23 21.15 10.55
C GLY A 209 1.95 20.30 10.72
N VAL A 210 2.05 18.96 10.67
CA VAL A 210 0.89 18.09 10.85
C VAL A 210 0.74 17.66 12.31
N ARG A 211 -0.41 17.96 12.91
CA ARG A 211 -0.73 17.51 14.26
C ARG A 211 -0.86 15.99 14.33
N SER A 212 -0.08 15.39 15.21
CA SER A 212 -0.13 13.96 15.53
C SER A 212 -0.24 13.76 17.04
N ALA A 213 -0.94 12.71 17.45
CA ALA A 213 -1.10 12.36 18.87
C ALA A 213 0.25 12.00 19.48
N ILE A 214 1.09 11.33 18.69
CA ILE A 214 2.44 10.94 19.04
C ILE A 214 3.37 11.27 17.86
N PRO A 215 4.26 12.27 17.97
CA PRO A 215 5.04 12.75 16.84
C PRO A 215 6.14 11.79 16.35
N TYR A 216 6.62 10.87 17.19
CA TYR A 216 7.64 9.88 16.81
C TYR A 216 7.32 8.47 17.33
N GLN A 217 7.36 7.47 16.44
CA GLN A 217 6.85 6.13 16.74
C GLN A 217 7.70 5.00 16.19
N TYR A 218 8.93 4.94 16.66
CA TYR A 218 9.81 3.81 16.35
C TYR A 218 9.19 2.46 16.70
N SER A 219 8.39 2.36 17.77
CA SER A 219 7.77 1.12 18.25
C SER A 219 6.29 0.96 17.92
N GLY A 220 5.69 1.87 17.14
CA GLY A 220 4.24 1.87 16.91
C GLY A 220 3.71 0.56 16.31
N SER A 221 2.65 0.00 16.90
CA SER A 221 2.03 -1.24 16.39
C SER A 221 1.06 -0.96 15.25
N ARG A 222 0.90 -1.94 14.35
CA ARG A 222 -0.11 -1.91 13.29
C ARG A 222 -0.68 -3.30 13.07
N MET A 223 -1.98 -3.38 12.89
CA MET A 223 -2.71 -4.60 12.64
C MET A 223 -3.79 -4.33 11.60
N LEU A 224 -3.75 -5.04 10.48
CA LEU A 224 -4.85 -5.11 9.53
C LEU A 224 -5.37 -6.53 9.52
N TRP A 225 -6.61 -6.73 10.00
CA TRP A 225 -7.22 -8.04 10.11
C TRP A 225 -8.74 -8.00 9.99
N GLY A 226 -9.32 -9.11 9.55
CA GLY A 226 -10.75 -9.20 9.26
C GLY A 226 -11.10 -10.52 8.61
N SER A 227 -12.33 -10.63 8.11
CA SER A 227 -12.77 -11.73 7.25
C SER A 227 -14.05 -11.31 6.53
N GLY A 228 -14.24 -11.83 5.31
CA GLY A 228 -15.37 -11.49 4.46
C GLY A 228 -15.44 -9.99 4.22
N ASP A 229 -16.53 -9.37 4.70
CA ASP A 229 -16.85 -7.96 4.55
C ASP A 229 -16.47 -7.10 5.77
N HIS A 230 -15.88 -7.66 6.82
CA HIS A 230 -15.56 -6.91 8.04
C HIS A 230 -14.05 -6.91 8.30
N TRP A 231 -13.45 -5.73 8.19
CA TRP A 231 -12.02 -5.52 8.38
C TRP A 231 -11.75 -4.41 9.39
N MET A 232 -10.60 -4.51 10.05
CA MET A 232 -10.13 -3.54 11.01
C MET A 232 -8.67 -3.21 10.74
N LEU A 233 -8.38 -1.93 10.56
CA LEU A 233 -7.03 -1.39 10.64
C LEU A 233 -6.89 -0.71 12.01
N ARG A 234 -5.97 -1.21 12.82
CA ARG A 234 -5.63 -0.67 14.13
C ARG A 234 -4.17 -0.32 14.18
N TRP A 235 -3.84 0.87 14.66
CA TRP A 235 -2.46 1.30 14.79
C TRP A 235 -2.32 2.30 15.93
N THR A 236 -1.10 2.48 16.40
CA THR A 236 -0.75 3.67 17.15
C THR A 236 -0.25 4.70 16.15
N GLY A 237 -0.73 5.93 16.26
CA GLY A 237 -0.01 7.08 15.77
C GLY A 237 -0.47 7.78 14.52
N PHE A 238 0.52 8.18 13.72
CA PHE A 238 0.30 8.79 12.42
C PHE A 238 0.19 7.71 11.33
N PRO A 239 -0.67 7.89 10.30
CA PRO A 239 -1.61 8.99 10.08
C PRO A 239 -2.82 8.98 11.02
N ASN A 240 -3.46 10.14 11.17
CA ASN A 240 -4.74 10.24 11.89
C ASN A 240 -5.80 9.43 11.11
N ALA A 241 -6.73 8.78 11.81
CA ALA A 241 -7.78 7.97 11.17
C ALA A 241 -8.58 8.78 10.13
N GLU A 242 -8.82 10.06 10.43
CA GLU A 242 -9.45 11.02 9.53
C GLU A 242 -8.75 11.13 8.18
N PHE A 243 -7.41 11.07 8.14
CA PHE A 243 -6.68 11.21 6.88
C PHE A 243 -6.74 9.95 6.03
N ILE A 244 -6.74 8.76 6.65
CA ILE A 244 -6.99 7.51 5.91
C ILE A 244 -8.42 7.51 5.36
N ALA A 245 -9.40 7.89 6.17
CA ALA A 245 -10.80 8.01 5.74
C ALA A 245 -10.92 9.00 4.58
N SER A 246 -10.35 10.21 4.71
CA SER A 246 -10.34 11.21 3.64
C SER A 246 -9.66 10.71 2.38
N ALA A 247 -8.51 10.03 2.46
CA ALA A 247 -7.85 9.49 1.27
C ALA A 247 -8.71 8.44 0.56
N LEU A 248 -9.44 7.61 1.30
CA LEU A 248 -10.33 6.59 0.75
C LEU A 248 -11.63 7.15 0.19
N THR A 249 -12.13 8.29 0.70
CA THR A 249 -13.42 8.87 0.30
C THR A 249 -13.32 10.22 -0.42
N ASP A 250 -12.12 10.69 -0.74
CA ASP A 250 -11.91 11.94 -1.46
C ASP A 250 -12.67 11.91 -2.81
N GLU A 251 -13.37 12.99 -3.13
CA GLU A 251 -14.22 13.05 -4.33
C GLU A 251 -13.43 12.90 -5.65
N THR A 252 -12.13 13.19 -5.62
CA THR A 252 -11.27 13.22 -6.80
C THR A 252 -10.35 12.01 -6.89
N ILE A 253 -9.75 11.58 -5.77
CA ILE A 253 -8.76 10.49 -5.73
C ILE A 253 -9.22 9.27 -4.89
N GLY A 254 -10.33 9.39 -4.17
CA GLY A 254 -10.89 8.33 -3.35
C GLY A 254 -11.48 7.20 -4.17
N LEU A 255 -11.89 6.15 -3.48
CA LEU A 255 -12.57 5.02 -4.08
C LEU A 255 -14.02 5.41 -4.38
N ALA A 256 -14.41 5.39 -5.65
CA ALA A 256 -15.74 5.83 -6.07
C ALA A 256 -16.85 5.03 -5.37
N GLY A 257 -17.72 5.72 -4.63
CA GLY A 257 -18.80 5.10 -3.84
C GLY A 257 -18.40 4.71 -2.42
N ALA A 258 -17.15 4.93 -2.00
CA ALA A 258 -16.76 4.78 -0.61
C ALA A 258 -17.31 5.92 0.24
N THR A 259 -17.73 5.59 1.46
CA THR A 259 -18.21 6.56 2.45
C THR A 259 -17.50 6.34 3.78
N ALA A 260 -17.47 7.38 4.62
CA ALA A 260 -16.89 7.28 5.95
C ALA A 260 -17.85 7.89 6.98
N GLU A 261 -18.01 7.21 8.10
CA GLU A 261 -18.82 7.69 9.22
C GLU A 261 -18.12 7.48 10.57
N PRO A 262 -18.39 8.35 11.55
CA PRO A 262 -17.99 8.10 12.93
C PRO A 262 -18.72 6.90 13.53
N SER A 263 -17.98 6.04 14.23
CA SER A 263 -18.54 4.95 15.03
C SER A 263 -17.89 4.95 16.42
N GLY A 264 -18.53 5.64 17.36
CA GLY A 264 -17.96 5.87 18.70
C GLY A 264 -16.67 6.69 18.62
N ASN A 265 -15.56 6.12 19.09
CA ASN A 265 -14.24 6.75 19.02
C ASN A 265 -13.47 6.40 17.74
N ASP A 266 -14.06 5.62 16.83
CA ASP A 266 -13.40 5.15 15.61
C ASP A 266 -14.07 5.78 14.38
N LEU A 267 -13.47 5.54 13.21
CA LEU A 267 -14.10 5.79 11.92
C LEU A 267 -14.37 4.47 11.22
N VAL A 268 -15.48 4.36 10.50
CA VAL A 268 -15.78 3.22 9.63
C VAL A 268 -15.85 3.73 8.20
N VAL A 269 -15.02 3.17 7.33
CA VAL A 269 -15.08 3.39 5.88
C VAL A 269 -15.85 2.23 5.27
N ARG A 270 -16.88 2.51 4.47
CA ARG A 270 -17.66 1.51 3.74
C ARG A 270 -17.41 1.57 2.25
N TYR A 271 -17.41 0.40 1.59
CA TYR A 271 -17.42 0.27 0.14
C TYR A 271 -18.21 -0.98 -0.27
N GLY A 272 -19.31 -0.79 -0.99
CA GLY A 272 -20.29 -1.85 -1.19
C GLY A 272 -20.79 -2.36 0.16
N ASP A 273 -20.76 -3.67 0.35
CA ASP A 273 -21.13 -4.34 1.61
C ASP A 273 -19.98 -4.43 2.62
N THR A 274 -18.77 -4.02 2.26
CA THR A 274 -17.58 -4.12 3.12
C THR A 274 -17.42 -2.91 4.03
N GLU A 275 -17.02 -3.17 5.26
CA GLU A 275 -16.62 -2.19 6.27
C GLU A 275 -15.13 -2.34 6.65
N LEU A 276 -14.41 -1.21 6.68
CA LEU A 276 -13.09 -1.08 7.27
C LEU A 276 -13.17 -0.15 8.48
N ARG A 277 -13.03 -0.71 9.68
CA ARG A 277 -12.94 0.06 10.92
C ARG A 277 -11.51 0.56 11.13
N LEU A 278 -11.37 1.86 11.34
CA LEU A 278 -10.12 2.58 11.57
C LEU A 278 -9.97 2.92 13.04
N VAL A 279 -9.00 2.31 13.71
CA VAL A 279 -8.77 2.42 15.16
C VAL A 279 -7.35 2.96 15.40
N GLU A 280 -7.22 4.28 15.56
CA GLU A 280 -5.98 4.89 16.03
C GLU A 280 -6.04 5.03 17.56
N TYR A 281 -5.19 4.29 18.28
CA TYR A 281 -5.28 4.16 19.74
C TYR A 281 -5.27 5.49 20.49
N HIS A 282 -4.52 6.47 20.00
CA HIS A 282 -4.32 7.76 20.66
C HIS A 282 -5.25 8.85 20.11
N ARG A 283 -6.28 8.48 19.33
CA ARG A 283 -7.17 9.42 18.66
C ARG A 283 -7.86 10.35 19.65
N HIS A 284 -8.18 9.84 20.83
CA HIS A 284 -8.77 10.60 21.93
C HIS A 284 -7.92 11.81 22.38
N LEU A 285 -6.61 11.83 22.12
CA LEU A 285 -5.72 12.94 22.42
C LEU A 285 -5.80 14.08 21.39
N LEU A 286 -6.37 13.82 20.21
CA LEU A 286 -6.42 14.78 19.09
C LEU A 286 -7.65 15.69 19.14
N GLY A 287 -8.70 15.27 19.83
CA GLY A 287 -9.98 15.97 19.91
C GLY A 287 -11.00 15.44 18.88
N SER A 288 -11.92 16.29 18.44
CA SER A 288 -13.00 15.89 17.51
C SER A 288 -12.54 15.84 16.05
N THR A 289 -13.21 15.05 15.21
CA THR A 289 -12.95 14.98 13.76
C THR A 289 -12.93 16.36 13.08
N PRO A 290 -13.90 17.26 13.29
CA PRO A 290 -13.85 18.61 12.70
C PRO A 290 -12.61 19.40 13.14
N LEU A 291 -12.14 19.22 14.38
CA LEU A 291 -10.94 19.89 14.87
C LEU A 291 -9.67 19.35 14.20
N ILE A 292 -9.61 18.04 13.97
CA ILE A 292 -8.48 17.38 13.29
C ILE A 292 -8.39 17.85 11.83
N LEU A 293 -9.53 17.91 11.14
CA LEU A 293 -9.58 18.30 9.73
C LEU A 293 -9.41 19.82 9.50
N SER A 294 -9.81 20.67 10.45
CA SER A 294 -9.73 22.13 10.29
C SER A 294 -8.33 22.72 10.43
N LYS A 295 -7.41 22.05 11.14
CA LYS A 295 -6.10 22.61 11.51
C LYS A 295 -4.98 22.39 10.49
N VAL A 296 -5.21 21.62 9.44
CA VAL A 296 -4.21 21.43 8.38
C VAL A 296 -4.21 22.59 7.37
N ARG A 297 -5.19 23.49 7.44
CA ARG A 297 -5.38 24.61 6.50
C ARG A 297 -4.67 25.92 6.89
N GLN A 298 -3.91 25.97 7.99
CA GLN A 298 -3.45 27.23 8.59
C GLN A 298 -1.93 27.51 8.56
N GLU A 299 -1.13 26.68 7.89
CA GLU A 299 0.32 26.90 7.70
C GLU A 299 0.74 26.67 6.24
#